data_AF-A0A662V915-F1
#
_entry.id   AF-A0A662V915-F1
#
_cell.length_a   1.000
_cell.length_b   1.000
_cell.length_c   1.000
_cell.angle_alpha   90.00
_cell.angle_beta   90.00
_cell.angle_gamma   90.00
#
_symmetry.space_group_name_H-M   'P 1'
#
loop_
_entity.id
_entity.type
_entity.pdbx_description
1 polymer ?
#
loop_
_entity_poly.entity_id
_entity_poly.type
_entity_poly.pdbx_seq_one_letter_code
_entity_poly.pdbx_strand_id
1 'polypeptide(L)'
;MTVKPTLNILTPIEIPEDVSVKVFKAPPPPPKGAFSDIPVDVGPQYEGQRVRAKEMYVELGGPKVKYKFELFRIRKLEEVEDGEIIVIGPDLSELKEGERYPYAVIIEAAGKGLEPGAEGVLERRIHEFSNYIQGYMHLNQRYDIWLRVSKKSFKKGLNSFKLIGTALYRLFKSAFPIIEKMRIIFVTEPKIVEMLYEQALKVYEERDRRALGLRDEDVDMFYACKLCQSFAPTHVCIITPERPSACG
;
A
#
# COMPACT_ATOMS: atom_id res chain seq x y z
N MET A 1 -14.09 -21.54 -22.88
CA MET A 1 -14.48 -20.28 -22.19
C MET A 1 -13.29 -19.86 -21.34
N THR A 2 -12.51 -18.89 -21.81
CA THR A 2 -11.44 -18.27 -21.05
C THR A 2 -12.07 -17.49 -19.91
N VAL A 3 -11.88 -17.95 -18.67
CA VAL A 3 -12.32 -17.22 -17.48
C VAL A 3 -11.50 -15.93 -17.43
N LYS A 4 -12.14 -14.79 -17.63
CA LYS A 4 -11.46 -13.49 -17.53
C LYS A 4 -11.01 -13.27 -16.09
N PRO A 5 -9.78 -12.75 -15.87
CA PRO A 5 -9.35 -12.42 -14.52
C PRO A 5 -10.25 -11.30 -13.97
N THR A 6 -10.84 -11.56 -12.79
CA THR A 6 -11.69 -10.60 -12.08
C THR A 6 -10.95 -10.07 -10.86
N LEU A 7 -11.05 -8.77 -10.62
CA LEU A 7 -10.55 -8.13 -9.40
C LEU A 7 -11.74 -7.65 -8.56
N ASN A 8 -11.69 -7.80 -7.24
CA ASN A 8 -12.80 -7.43 -6.38
C ASN A 8 -12.34 -6.62 -5.17
N ILE A 9 -12.90 -5.41 -4.99
CA ILE A 9 -12.84 -4.68 -3.71
C ILE A 9 -14.16 -4.85 -2.97
N LEU A 10 -15.24 -4.35 -3.56
CA LEU A 10 -16.63 -4.52 -3.12
C LEU A 10 -17.43 -5.34 -4.13
N THR A 11 -17.30 -4.98 -5.41
CA THR A 11 -17.93 -5.65 -6.54
C THR A 11 -16.87 -6.11 -7.53
N PRO A 12 -16.97 -7.34 -8.07
CA PRO A 12 -16.05 -7.81 -9.09
C PRO A 12 -16.03 -6.87 -10.31
N ILE A 13 -14.85 -6.56 -10.80
CA ILE A 13 -14.61 -5.91 -12.09
C ILE A 13 -13.94 -6.90 -13.03
N GLU A 14 -14.38 -6.93 -14.28
CA GLU A 14 -13.70 -7.66 -15.34
C GLU A 14 -12.49 -6.85 -15.80
N ILE A 15 -11.32 -7.49 -15.83
CA ILE A 15 -10.15 -6.90 -16.44
C ILE A 15 -10.25 -7.13 -17.96
N PRO A 16 -10.20 -6.09 -18.81
CA PRO A 16 -10.20 -6.22 -20.26
C PRO A 16 -9.03 -7.10 -20.75
N GLU A 17 -9.24 -7.85 -21.82
CA GLU A 17 -8.24 -8.80 -22.35
C GLU A 17 -6.97 -8.12 -22.88
N ASP A 18 -7.05 -6.84 -23.25
CA ASP A 18 -5.93 -6.01 -23.69
C ASP A 18 -5.08 -5.48 -22.53
N VAL A 19 -5.53 -5.63 -21.28
CA VAL A 19 -4.78 -5.20 -20.09
C VAL A 19 -3.86 -6.32 -19.62
N SER A 20 -2.57 -6.00 -19.57
CA SER A 20 -1.53 -6.91 -19.05
C SER A 20 -1.76 -7.24 -17.58
N VAL A 21 -1.76 -8.54 -17.25
CA VAL A 21 -1.80 -9.02 -15.86
C VAL A 21 -0.59 -9.93 -15.64
N LYS A 22 0.29 -9.53 -14.72
CA LYS A 22 1.47 -10.30 -14.32
C LYS A 22 1.29 -10.79 -12.91
N VAL A 23 1.42 -12.10 -12.70
CA VAL A 23 1.32 -12.73 -11.37
C VAL A 23 2.67 -13.29 -10.99
N PHE A 24 3.12 -12.92 -9.80
CA PHE A 24 4.37 -13.38 -9.20
C PHE A 24 4.10 -14.02 -7.85
N LYS A 25 5.05 -14.84 -7.38
CA LYS A 25 5.10 -15.33 -6.01
C LYS A 25 6.27 -14.66 -5.28
N ALA A 26 6.01 -14.12 -4.10
CA ALA A 26 7.03 -13.60 -3.20
C ALA A 26 7.95 -14.76 -2.78
N PRO A 27 9.26 -14.69 -3.08
CA PRO A 27 10.17 -15.72 -2.65
C PRO A 27 10.35 -15.70 -1.12
N PRO A 28 10.62 -16.85 -0.48
CA PRO A 28 10.95 -16.88 0.94
C PRO A 28 12.18 -15.99 1.23
N PRO A 29 12.30 -15.43 2.44
CA PRO A 29 13.46 -14.63 2.82
C PRO A 29 14.77 -15.44 2.69
N PRO A 30 15.84 -14.88 2.12
CA PRO A 30 17.10 -15.60 1.97
C PRO A 30 17.85 -15.75 3.31
N PRO A 31 18.75 -16.75 3.44
CA PRO A 31 19.43 -17.04 4.72
C PRO A 31 20.36 -15.93 5.22
N LYS A 32 20.91 -15.10 4.32
CA LYS A 32 21.90 -14.06 4.63
C LYS A 32 21.28 -12.73 5.08
N GLY A 33 19.97 -12.70 5.32
CA GLY A 33 19.22 -11.53 5.77
C GLY A 33 17.94 -11.36 4.97
N ALA A 34 16.84 -10.97 5.62
CA ALA A 34 15.50 -11.05 5.05
C ALA A 34 15.26 -10.28 3.73
N PHE A 35 16.18 -9.39 3.35
CA PHE A 35 16.09 -8.55 2.15
C PHE A 35 17.36 -8.58 1.28
N SER A 36 18.28 -9.53 1.48
CA SER A 36 19.55 -9.54 0.73
C SER A 36 19.40 -9.80 -0.78
N ASP A 37 18.23 -10.26 -1.21
CA ASP A 37 17.81 -10.46 -2.61
C ASP A 37 17.04 -9.25 -3.19
N ILE A 38 16.79 -8.22 -2.39
CA ILE A 38 16.25 -6.94 -2.86
C ILE A 38 17.43 -6.06 -3.29
N PRO A 39 17.40 -5.43 -4.49
CA PRO A 39 18.54 -4.69 -5.05
C PRO A 39 18.86 -3.36 -4.33
N VAL A 40 18.05 -3.01 -3.34
CA VAL A 40 18.20 -1.81 -2.51
C VAL A 40 18.04 -2.20 -1.06
N ASP A 41 18.58 -1.38 -0.17
CA ASP A 41 18.45 -1.61 1.25
C ASP A 41 16.99 -1.42 1.70
N VAL A 42 16.56 -2.23 2.67
CA VAL A 42 15.23 -2.15 3.28
C VAL A 42 15.39 -2.02 4.79
N GLY A 43 14.85 -0.95 5.38
CA GLY A 43 14.89 -0.71 6.82
C GLY A 43 14.42 0.69 7.25
N PRO A 44 14.17 0.88 8.55
CA PRO A 44 13.58 2.11 9.10
C PRO A 44 14.43 3.37 8.89
N GLN A 45 15.75 3.23 8.68
CA GLN A 45 16.64 4.36 8.40
C GLN A 45 16.29 5.11 7.11
N TYR A 46 15.48 4.53 6.22
CA TYR A 46 15.04 5.16 4.97
C TYR A 46 13.70 5.89 5.08
N GLU A 47 12.97 5.75 6.20
CA GLU A 47 11.59 6.24 6.35
C GLU A 47 11.45 7.75 6.01
N GLY A 48 12.42 8.56 6.45
CA GLY A 48 12.45 10.01 6.21
C GLY A 48 12.95 10.44 4.84
N GLN A 49 13.30 9.51 3.94
CA GLN A 49 13.87 9.85 2.64
C GLN A 49 12.87 10.61 1.77
N ARG A 50 13.34 11.70 1.13
CA ARG A 50 12.55 12.46 0.15
C ARG A 50 13.14 12.29 -1.25
N VAL A 51 12.30 11.86 -2.19
CA VAL A 51 12.65 11.82 -3.62
C VAL A 51 12.13 13.09 -4.28
N ARG A 52 13.02 14.02 -4.63
CA ARG A 52 12.63 15.27 -5.30
C ARG A 52 12.35 15.03 -6.78
N ALA A 53 11.64 15.95 -7.43
CA ALA A 53 11.22 15.79 -8.83
C ALA A 53 12.38 15.51 -9.80
N LYS A 54 13.55 16.14 -9.58
CA LYS A 54 14.76 15.92 -10.39
C LYS A 54 15.34 14.51 -10.24
N GLU A 55 15.08 13.86 -9.10
CA GLU A 55 15.63 12.55 -8.72
C GLU A 55 14.64 11.41 -8.94
N MET A 56 13.38 11.70 -9.26
CA MET A 56 12.35 10.68 -9.46
C MET A 56 12.53 10.02 -10.82
N TYR A 57 12.40 8.70 -10.84
CA TYR A 57 12.21 7.92 -12.06
C TYR A 57 10.75 8.01 -12.48
N VAL A 58 9.81 7.69 -11.59
CA VAL A 58 8.37 7.83 -11.83
C VAL A 58 7.67 8.38 -10.60
N GLU A 59 6.52 9.00 -10.83
CA GLU A 59 5.58 9.39 -9.79
C GLU A 59 4.28 8.59 -9.96
N LEU A 60 3.82 7.99 -8.87
CA LEU A 60 2.62 7.16 -8.82
C LEU A 60 1.61 7.88 -7.92
N GLY A 61 0.46 8.24 -8.48
CA GLY A 61 -0.47 9.15 -7.81
C GLY A 61 0.08 10.58 -7.68
N GLY A 62 -0.07 11.18 -6.51
CA GLY A 62 0.29 12.57 -6.26
C GLY A 62 -0.76 13.61 -6.70
N PRO A 63 -0.53 14.90 -6.42
CA PRO A 63 -1.55 15.95 -6.55
C PRO A 63 -2.05 16.19 -7.97
N LYS A 64 -1.30 15.77 -8.99
CA LYS A 64 -1.64 15.95 -10.41
C LYS A 64 -2.35 14.74 -11.02
N VAL A 65 -2.56 13.68 -10.24
CA VAL A 65 -3.21 12.45 -10.68
C VAL A 65 -4.54 12.33 -9.94
N LYS A 66 -5.64 12.31 -10.69
CA LYS A 66 -6.99 12.28 -10.15
C LYS A 66 -7.27 10.96 -9.42
N TYR A 67 -7.12 9.84 -10.12
CA TYR A 67 -7.43 8.52 -9.58
C TYR A 67 -6.17 7.84 -9.04
N LYS A 68 -6.16 7.65 -7.73
CA LYS A 68 -5.09 6.99 -7.00
C LYS A 68 -5.62 6.52 -5.65
N PHE A 69 -5.19 5.36 -5.15
CA PHE A 69 -5.54 4.98 -3.79
C PHE A 69 -4.67 3.84 -3.23
N GLU A 70 -4.60 3.71 -1.91
CA GLU A 70 -4.13 2.50 -1.24
C GLU A 70 -5.23 1.88 -0.41
N LEU A 71 -5.35 0.56 -0.40
CA LEU A 71 -6.40 -0.11 0.34
C LEU A 71 -5.90 -1.40 0.99
N PHE A 72 -6.15 -1.57 2.28
CA PHE A 72 -5.97 -2.86 2.96
C PHE A 72 -7.32 -3.53 3.17
N ARG A 73 -7.47 -4.79 2.78
CA ARG A 73 -8.69 -5.57 2.98
C ARG A 73 -8.41 -6.88 3.69
N ILE A 74 -9.24 -7.19 4.67
CA ILE A 74 -9.24 -8.51 5.31
C ILE A 74 -10.23 -9.39 4.55
N ARG A 75 -9.75 -10.58 4.17
CA ARG A 75 -10.46 -11.58 3.38
C ARG A 75 -10.49 -12.92 4.11
N LYS A 76 -11.31 -13.85 3.62
CA LYS A 76 -11.29 -15.23 4.11
C LYS A 76 -10.04 -15.95 3.63
N LEU A 77 -9.63 -17.00 4.35
CA LEU A 77 -8.41 -17.77 4.06
C LEU A 77 -8.44 -18.42 2.66
N GLU A 78 -9.62 -18.79 2.17
CA GLU A 78 -9.82 -19.41 0.86
C GLU A 78 -9.78 -18.39 -0.28
N GLU A 79 -9.97 -17.11 0.04
CA GLU A 79 -9.99 -15.99 -0.90
C GLU A 79 -8.63 -15.32 -1.02
N VAL A 80 -7.54 -15.87 -0.46
CA VAL A 80 -6.19 -15.29 -0.57
C VAL A 80 -5.19 -16.38 -0.88
N GLU A 81 -4.40 -16.18 -1.94
CA GLU A 81 -3.23 -16.99 -2.25
C GLU A 81 -2.00 -16.32 -1.62
N ASP A 82 -1.34 -17.02 -0.68
CA ASP A 82 -0.28 -16.39 0.13
C ASP A 82 0.96 -16.03 -0.70
N GLY A 83 1.52 -14.84 -0.49
CA GLY A 83 2.69 -14.36 -1.21
C GLY A 83 2.42 -14.03 -2.68
N GLU A 84 1.18 -13.98 -3.13
CA GLU A 84 0.88 -13.58 -4.51
C GLU A 84 1.09 -12.07 -4.69
N ILE A 85 1.79 -11.69 -5.75
CA ILE A 85 1.98 -10.29 -6.15
C ILE A 85 1.44 -10.15 -7.57
N ILE A 86 0.40 -9.35 -7.73
CA ILE A 86 -0.26 -9.13 -9.02
C ILE A 86 0.06 -7.71 -9.49
N VAL A 87 0.40 -7.55 -10.76
CA VAL A 87 0.57 -6.26 -11.44
C VAL A 87 -0.42 -6.19 -12.59
N ILE A 88 -1.34 -5.23 -12.55
CA ILE A 88 -2.37 -4.99 -13.56
C ILE A 88 -2.04 -3.67 -14.28
N GLY A 89 -1.68 -3.78 -15.56
CA GLY A 89 -1.11 -2.70 -16.35
C GLY A 89 0.42 -2.76 -16.44
N PRO A 90 1.08 -1.67 -16.88
CA PRO A 90 2.52 -1.63 -17.02
C PRO A 90 3.26 -1.78 -15.68
N ASP A 91 4.25 -2.68 -15.64
CA ASP A 91 5.18 -2.81 -14.54
C ASP A 91 6.16 -1.62 -14.51
N LEU A 92 6.89 -1.44 -13.41
CA LEU A 92 7.74 -0.29 -13.16
C LEU A 92 8.81 -0.08 -14.24
N SER A 93 9.34 -1.14 -14.86
CA SER A 93 10.31 -1.08 -15.97
C SER A 93 9.70 -0.65 -17.31
N GLU A 94 8.38 -0.72 -17.45
CA GLU A 94 7.63 -0.35 -18.65
C GLU A 94 7.11 1.09 -18.57
N LEU A 95 7.18 1.71 -17.39
CA LEU A 95 6.86 3.12 -17.19
C LEU A 95 7.97 4.01 -17.71
N LYS A 96 7.61 5.18 -18.21
CA LYS A 96 8.54 6.14 -18.80
C LYS A 96 9.12 7.06 -17.71
N GLU A 97 10.43 7.26 -17.75
CA GLU A 97 11.13 8.14 -16.81
C GLU A 97 10.58 9.58 -16.87
N GLY A 98 10.33 10.16 -15.70
CA GLY A 98 9.86 11.53 -15.50
C GLY A 98 8.35 11.70 -15.52
N GLU A 99 7.60 10.66 -15.88
CA GLU A 99 6.14 10.70 -16.02
C GLU A 99 5.39 10.41 -14.71
N ARG A 100 4.06 10.61 -14.76
CA ARG A 100 3.12 10.39 -13.66
C ARG A 100 2.05 9.41 -14.09
N TYR A 101 1.66 8.52 -13.19
CA TYR A 101 0.68 7.47 -13.50
C TYR A 101 -0.43 7.39 -12.44
N PRO A 102 -1.69 7.14 -12.85
CA PRO A 102 -2.71 6.56 -11.98
C PRO A 102 -2.16 5.32 -11.31
N TYR A 103 -2.47 5.15 -10.03
CA TYR A 103 -1.88 4.08 -9.24
C TYR A 103 -2.80 3.63 -8.13
N ALA A 104 -2.95 2.31 -8.00
CA ALA A 104 -3.50 1.71 -6.81
C ALA A 104 -2.58 0.64 -6.24
N VAL A 105 -2.54 0.54 -4.92
CA VAL A 105 -1.98 -0.61 -4.20
C VAL A 105 -3.04 -1.18 -3.27
N ILE A 106 -3.39 -2.44 -3.50
CA ILE A 106 -4.37 -3.16 -2.68
C ILE A 106 -3.65 -4.31 -2.01
N ILE A 107 -3.75 -4.38 -0.69
CA ILE A 107 -3.22 -5.50 0.08
C ILE A 107 -4.40 -6.28 0.64
N GLU A 108 -4.50 -7.55 0.27
CA GLU A 108 -5.49 -8.45 0.85
C GLU A 108 -4.79 -9.42 1.80
N ALA A 109 -5.29 -9.51 3.03
CA ALA A 109 -4.74 -10.38 4.06
C ALA A 109 -5.82 -11.28 4.66
N ALA A 110 -5.42 -12.48 5.07
CA ALA A 110 -6.28 -13.43 5.76
C ALA A 110 -5.51 -14.06 6.94
N GLY A 111 -6.22 -14.31 8.02
CA GLY A 111 -5.68 -14.90 9.24
C GLY A 111 -6.75 -14.97 10.31
N LYS A 112 -6.75 -16.01 11.14
CA LYS A 112 -7.84 -16.29 12.10
C LYS A 112 -8.05 -15.19 13.14
N GLY A 113 -7.01 -14.42 13.45
CA GLY A 113 -7.07 -13.31 14.40
C GLY A 113 -7.20 -11.93 13.74
N LEU A 114 -7.39 -11.85 12.42
CA LEU A 114 -7.62 -10.59 11.73
C LEU A 114 -9.09 -10.19 11.80
N GLU A 115 -9.37 -9.01 12.33
CA GLU A 115 -10.72 -8.46 12.43
C GLU A 115 -10.94 -7.34 11.40
N PRO A 116 -12.10 -7.25 10.73
CA PRO A 116 -12.38 -6.18 9.76
C PRO A 116 -12.23 -4.75 10.28
N GLY A 117 -12.30 -4.54 11.60
CA GLY A 117 -12.02 -3.23 12.22
C GLY A 117 -10.55 -2.80 12.12
N ALA A 118 -9.62 -3.75 11.98
CA ALA A 118 -8.19 -3.48 11.91
C ALA A 118 -7.70 -3.03 10.53
N GLU A 119 -8.55 -3.08 9.49
CA GLU A 119 -8.14 -2.76 8.11
C GLU A 119 -7.51 -1.36 8.00
N GLY A 120 -8.09 -0.34 8.61
CA GLY A 120 -7.54 1.03 8.58
C GLY A 120 -6.18 1.16 9.30
N VAL A 121 -5.99 0.40 10.37
CA VAL A 121 -4.71 0.37 11.12
C VAL A 121 -3.62 -0.31 10.29
N LEU A 122 -3.94 -1.41 9.62
CA LEU A 122 -3.02 -2.13 8.74
C LEU A 122 -2.72 -1.35 7.46
N GLU A 123 -3.71 -0.63 6.92
CA GLU A 123 -3.54 0.26 5.77
C GLU A 123 -2.51 1.35 6.05
N ARG A 124 -2.51 1.93 7.25
CA ARG A 124 -1.51 2.93 7.64
C ARG A 124 -0.06 2.41 7.56
N ARG A 125 0.14 1.10 7.71
CA ARG A 125 1.48 0.47 7.62
C ARG A 125 1.99 0.38 6.18
N ILE A 126 1.13 0.53 5.17
CA ILE A 126 1.55 0.65 3.77
C ILE A 126 2.48 1.86 3.62
N HIS A 127 2.12 2.99 4.24
CA HIS A 127 2.96 4.18 4.26
C HIS A 127 4.34 3.92 4.87
N GLU A 128 4.37 3.37 6.08
CA GLU A 128 5.62 3.14 6.82
C GLU A 128 6.52 2.13 6.09
N PHE A 129 6.00 0.96 5.73
CA PHE A 129 6.78 -0.09 5.09
C PHE A 129 7.20 0.25 3.67
N SER A 130 6.42 1.06 2.95
CA SER A 130 6.87 1.58 1.65
C SER A 130 8.11 2.46 1.83
N ASN A 131 8.12 3.36 2.81
CA ASN A 131 9.26 4.24 3.06
C ASN A 131 10.48 3.52 3.67
N TYR A 132 10.35 2.27 4.13
CA TYR A 132 11.52 1.48 4.53
C TYR A 132 12.33 1.01 3.31
N ILE A 133 11.74 0.97 2.12
CA ILE A 133 12.42 0.55 0.89
C ILE A 133 13.21 1.74 0.34
N GLN A 134 14.54 1.64 0.32
CA GLN A 134 15.41 2.75 -0.12
C GLN A 134 15.01 3.26 -1.52
N GLY A 135 14.62 4.54 -1.55
CA GLY A 135 14.23 5.30 -2.74
C GLY A 135 12.86 4.97 -3.30
N TYR A 136 11.99 4.31 -2.53
CA TYR A 136 10.55 4.25 -2.74
C TYR A 136 9.86 5.11 -1.68
N MET A 137 9.61 6.37 -2.05
CA MET A 137 8.97 7.34 -1.15
C MET A 137 7.45 7.17 -1.25
N HIS A 138 6.77 7.13 -0.10
CA HIS A 138 5.31 7.14 0.01
C HIS A 138 4.84 8.26 0.93
N LEU A 139 3.87 9.05 0.52
CA LEU A 139 3.28 10.14 1.31
C LEU A 139 1.77 10.03 1.33
N ASN A 140 1.18 10.68 2.34
CA ASN A 140 -0.26 10.68 2.60
C ASN A 140 -0.79 9.26 2.82
N GLN A 141 -2.06 9.02 2.50
CA GLN A 141 -2.77 7.76 2.67
C GLN A 141 -4.07 7.72 1.85
N ARG A 142 -4.76 6.57 1.85
CA ARG A 142 -6.07 6.35 1.20
C ARG A 142 -6.05 6.83 -0.26
N TYR A 143 -6.98 7.69 -0.68
CA TYR A 143 -7.08 8.23 -2.05
C TYR A 143 -6.14 9.42 -2.34
N ASP A 144 -5.38 9.88 -1.34
CA ASP A 144 -4.47 11.02 -1.45
C ASP A 144 -3.00 10.63 -1.53
N ILE A 145 -2.71 9.33 -1.69
CA ILE A 145 -1.36 8.80 -1.79
C ILE A 145 -0.50 9.51 -2.84
N TRP A 146 0.78 9.64 -2.52
CA TRP A 146 1.77 10.20 -3.42
C TRP A 146 3.08 9.45 -3.28
N LEU A 147 3.42 8.68 -4.31
CA LEU A 147 4.63 7.87 -4.30
C LEU A 147 5.60 8.29 -5.39
N ARG A 148 6.89 8.05 -5.12
CA ARG A 148 7.95 8.20 -6.11
C ARG A 148 8.98 7.09 -5.97
N VAL A 149 9.43 6.57 -7.10
CA VAL A 149 10.62 5.73 -7.18
C VAL A 149 11.79 6.60 -7.63
N SER A 150 12.94 6.52 -6.97
CA SER A 150 14.13 7.29 -7.34
C SER A 150 14.88 6.68 -8.53
N LYS A 151 15.50 7.52 -9.37
CA LYS A 151 16.39 7.09 -10.47
C LYS A 151 17.55 6.22 -9.96
N LYS A 152 18.06 6.54 -8.77
CA LYS A 152 19.17 5.81 -8.15
C LYS A 152 18.76 4.37 -7.79
N SER A 153 17.61 4.20 -7.14
CA SER A 153 17.09 2.87 -6.77
C SER A 153 16.67 2.06 -7.99
N PHE A 154 16.05 2.72 -8.98
CA PHE A 154 15.72 2.06 -10.24
C PHE A 154 16.97 1.51 -10.94
N LYS A 155 18.04 2.31 -11.06
CA LYS A 155 19.34 1.90 -11.64
C LYS A 155 20.03 0.79 -10.87
N LYS A 156 19.83 0.70 -9.54
CA LYS A 156 20.33 -0.41 -8.72
C LYS A 156 19.58 -1.72 -8.98
N GLY A 157 18.39 -1.66 -9.57
CA GLY A 157 17.59 -2.83 -9.93
C GLY A 157 16.17 -2.83 -9.33
N LEU A 158 15.76 -1.81 -8.57
CA LEU A 158 14.37 -1.68 -8.10
C LEU A 158 13.46 -1.23 -9.26
N ASN A 159 13.28 -2.12 -10.23
CA ASN A 159 12.66 -1.85 -11.54
C ASN A 159 11.40 -2.67 -11.81
N SER A 160 10.86 -3.36 -10.80
CA SER A 160 9.60 -4.09 -10.89
C SER A 160 8.82 -3.97 -9.59
N PHE A 161 7.50 -3.87 -9.69
CA PHE A 161 6.59 -3.95 -8.55
C PHE A 161 6.67 -5.29 -7.83
N LYS A 162 7.15 -6.37 -8.48
CA LYS A 162 7.46 -7.64 -7.81
C LYS A 162 8.42 -7.45 -6.64
N LEU A 163 9.45 -6.62 -6.81
CA LEU A 163 10.48 -6.39 -5.78
C LEU A 163 9.92 -5.58 -4.62
N ILE A 164 9.14 -4.53 -4.93
CA ILE A 164 8.44 -3.71 -3.93
C ILE A 164 7.44 -4.58 -3.16
N GLY A 165 6.60 -5.34 -3.86
CA GLY A 165 5.64 -6.27 -3.26
C GLY A 165 6.30 -7.33 -2.39
N THR A 166 7.45 -7.87 -2.81
CA THR A 166 8.19 -8.86 -2.00
C THR A 166 8.69 -8.24 -0.70
N ALA A 167 9.22 -7.01 -0.75
CA ALA A 167 9.66 -6.29 0.45
C ALA A 167 8.48 -5.97 1.38
N LEU A 168 7.38 -5.44 0.85
CA LEU A 168 6.16 -5.17 1.61
C LEU A 168 5.59 -6.44 2.25
N TYR A 169 5.46 -7.52 1.49
CA TYR A 169 4.98 -8.82 1.99
C TYR A 169 5.79 -9.30 3.20
N ARG A 170 7.12 -9.27 3.10
CA ARG A 170 8.01 -9.68 4.19
C ARG A 170 7.92 -8.75 5.40
N LEU A 171 7.85 -7.44 5.19
CA LEU A 171 7.68 -6.46 6.28
C LEU A 171 6.35 -6.66 7.02
N PHE A 172 5.25 -6.81 6.29
CA PHE A 172 3.93 -7.08 6.88
C PHE A 172 3.90 -8.40 7.65
N LYS A 173 4.37 -9.50 7.05
CA LYS A 173 4.40 -10.82 7.70
C LYS A 173 5.31 -10.84 8.94
N SER A 174 6.41 -10.08 8.90
CA SER A 174 7.32 -9.96 10.05
C SER A 174 6.72 -9.11 11.18
N ALA A 175 6.03 -8.02 10.85
CA ALA A 175 5.46 -7.11 11.84
C ALA A 175 4.13 -7.64 12.42
N PHE A 176 3.38 -8.40 11.62
CA PHE A 176 2.07 -8.92 11.98
C PHE A 176 2.01 -10.43 11.73
N PRO A 177 2.57 -11.27 12.63
CA PRO A 177 2.52 -12.73 12.51
C PRO A 177 1.10 -13.32 12.45
N ILE A 178 0.09 -12.55 12.86
CA ILE A 178 -1.34 -12.87 12.76
C ILE A 178 -1.84 -12.94 11.31
N ILE A 179 -1.09 -12.37 10.35
CA ILE A 179 -1.36 -12.49 8.92
C ILE A 179 -0.87 -13.86 8.44
N GLU A 180 -1.79 -14.78 8.18
CA GLU A 180 -1.50 -16.13 7.70
C GLU A 180 -1.24 -16.13 6.19
N LYS A 181 -2.11 -15.49 5.41
CA LYS A 181 -1.97 -15.31 3.97
C LYS A 181 -2.04 -13.84 3.58
N MET A 182 -1.23 -13.43 2.62
CA MET A 182 -1.30 -12.09 2.05
C MET A 182 -1.06 -12.10 0.55
N ARG A 183 -1.84 -11.33 -0.21
CA ARG A 183 -1.53 -10.96 -1.59
C ARG A 183 -1.45 -9.43 -1.74
N ILE A 184 -0.65 -8.98 -2.69
CA ILE A 184 -0.48 -7.54 -3.00
C ILE A 184 -0.78 -7.32 -4.47
N ILE A 185 -1.62 -6.34 -4.77
CA ILE A 185 -2.10 -6.04 -6.10
C ILE A 185 -1.72 -4.60 -6.41
N PHE A 186 -0.86 -4.43 -7.40
CA PHE A 186 -0.49 -3.14 -7.96
C PHE A 186 -1.27 -2.91 -9.24
N VAL A 187 -1.86 -1.72 -9.38
CA VAL A 187 -2.62 -1.35 -10.57
C VAL A 187 -2.06 -0.04 -11.11
N THR A 188 -1.61 -0.07 -12.35
CA THR A 188 -1.09 1.10 -13.09
C THR A 188 -1.88 1.36 -14.37
N GLU A 189 -2.80 0.47 -14.74
CA GLU A 189 -3.74 0.67 -15.85
C GLU A 189 -4.78 1.74 -15.48
N PRO A 190 -4.80 2.91 -16.17
CA PRO A 190 -5.67 4.03 -15.82
C PRO A 190 -7.15 3.68 -15.68
N LYS A 191 -7.70 2.90 -16.62
CA LYS A 191 -9.14 2.56 -16.60
C LYS A 191 -9.50 1.70 -15.40
N ILE A 192 -8.63 0.75 -15.04
CA ILE A 192 -8.86 -0.13 -13.89
C ILE A 192 -8.72 0.65 -12.58
N VAL A 193 -7.74 1.55 -12.46
CA VAL A 193 -7.61 2.42 -11.28
C VAL A 193 -8.87 3.26 -11.08
N GLU A 194 -9.40 3.88 -12.14
CA GLU A 194 -10.64 4.67 -12.09
C GLU A 194 -11.85 3.83 -11.64
N MET A 195 -12.03 2.63 -12.20
CA MET A 195 -13.15 1.74 -11.81
C MET A 195 -13.08 1.29 -10.35
N LEU A 196 -11.88 1.04 -9.84
CA LEU A 196 -11.67 0.62 -8.45
C LEU A 196 -11.75 1.78 -7.46
N TYR A 197 -11.38 2.99 -7.89
CA TYR A 197 -11.35 4.19 -7.06
C TYR A 197 -12.70 4.45 -6.40
N GLU A 198 -13.80 4.37 -7.16
CA GLU A 198 -15.16 4.54 -6.64
C GLU A 198 -15.54 3.48 -5.59
N GLN A 199 -15.02 2.26 -5.72
CA GLN A 199 -15.23 1.22 -4.71
C GLN A 199 -14.40 1.48 -3.46
N ALA A 200 -13.16 1.96 -3.61
CA ALA A 200 -12.31 2.31 -2.49
C ALA A 200 -12.91 3.46 -1.66
N LEU A 201 -13.45 4.49 -2.31
CA LEU A 201 -14.16 5.59 -1.65
C LEU A 201 -15.28 5.10 -0.73
N LYS A 202 -16.14 4.20 -1.24
CA LYS A 202 -17.21 3.60 -0.43
C LYS A 202 -16.69 2.82 0.79
N VAL A 203 -15.54 2.16 0.67
CA VAL A 203 -14.90 1.47 1.80
C VAL A 203 -14.42 2.49 2.85
N TYR A 204 -13.82 3.60 2.42
CA TYR A 204 -13.39 4.65 3.34
C TYR A 204 -14.57 5.33 4.03
N GLU A 205 -15.63 5.67 3.29
CA GLU A 205 -16.87 6.23 3.85
C GLU A 205 -17.48 5.33 4.91
N GLU A 206 -17.51 4.01 4.67
CA GLU A 206 -18.02 3.03 5.65
C GLU A 206 -17.14 2.93 6.91
N ARG A 207 -15.82 3.09 6.76
CA ARG A 207 -14.89 3.13 7.90
C ARG A 207 -15.10 4.40 8.71
N ASP A 208 -15.19 5.54 8.05
CA ASP A 208 -15.37 6.84 8.70
C ASP A 208 -16.73 6.91 9.40
N ARG A 209 -17.80 6.38 8.78
CA ARG A 209 -19.14 6.30 9.38
C ARG A 209 -19.15 5.49 10.69
N ARG A 210 -18.37 4.41 10.78
CA ARG A 210 -18.23 3.63 12.01
C ARG A 210 -17.52 4.41 13.12
N ALA A 211 -16.57 5.27 12.76
CA ALA A 211 -15.85 6.11 13.72
C ALA A 211 -16.69 7.28 14.26
N LEU A 212 -17.61 7.82 13.44
CA LEU A 212 -18.45 8.99 13.78
C LEU A 212 -19.50 8.74 14.89
N GLY A 213 -19.73 7.49 15.31
CA GLY A 213 -20.75 7.16 16.32
C GLY A 213 -20.32 7.36 17.78
N LEU A 214 -19.06 7.72 18.02
CA LEU A 214 -18.47 7.83 19.35
C LEU A 214 -18.13 9.29 19.64
N ARG A 215 -18.50 9.82 20.82
CA ARG A 215 -18.12 11.18 21.26
C ARG A 215 -17.06 11.12 22.35
N ASP A 216 -16.40 12.26 22.57
CA ASP A 216 -15.37 12.38 23.61
C ASP A 216 -15.95 12.12 25.02
N GLU A 217 -17.23 12.44 25.27
CA GLU A 217 -17.90 12.13 26.55
C GLU A 217 -18.30 10.66 26.71
N ASP A 218 -18.33 9.90 25.62
CA ASP A 218 -18.73 8.48 25.64
C ASP A 218 -17.55 7.55 25.98
N VAL A 219 -16.35 8.12 26.20
CA VAL A 219 -15.11 7.37 26.50
C VAL A 219 -14.38 7.88 27.74
N ASP A 220 -13.62 7.01 28.37
CA ASP A 220 -12.78 7.29 29.54
C ASP A 220 -11.28 7.37 29.21
N MET A 221 -10.91 7.11 27.95
CA MET A 221 -9.52 7.00 27.52
C MET A 221 -9.30 7.62 26.13
N PHE A 222 -8.21 8.39 26.01
CA PHE A 222 -7.68 8.88 24.75
C PHE A 222 -6.33 8.23 24.41
N TYR A 223 -5.97 8.25 23.13
CA TYR A 223 -4.75 7.61 22.65
C TYR A 223 -3.74 8.63 22.15
N ALA A 224 -2.48 8.49 22.58
CA ALA A 224 -1.38 9.27 22.04
C ALA A 224 -0.66 8.49 20.92
N CYS A 225 -0.47 9.12 19.77
CA CYS A 225 0.31 8.58 18.66
C CYS A 225 1.62 9.33 18.48
N LYS A 226 2.73 8.59 18.50
CA LYS A 226 4.10 9.11 18.31
C LYS A 226 4.76 8.63 17.02
N LEU A 227 3.99 8.05 16.08
CA LEU A 227 4.54 7.43 14.86
C LEU A 227 5.37 8.44 14.05
N CYS A 228 4.92 9.68 13.92
CA CYS A 228 5.62 10.73 13.19
C CYS A 228 6.90 11.25 13.87
N GLN A 229 7.29 10.75 15.04
CA GLN A 229 8.56 11.13 15.67
C GLN A 229 9.80 10.68 14.89
N SER A 230 9.63 9.80 13.90
CA SER A 230 10.69 9.44 12.94
C SER A 230 11.24 10.66 12.18
N PHE A 231 10.43 11.70 11.95
CA PHE A 231 10.84 12.94 11.28
C PHE A 231 10.46 14.23 12.02
N ALA A 232 9.56 14.16 13.00
CA ALA A 232 9.15 15.28 13.86
C ALA A 232 9.33 14.91 15.35
N PRO A 233 10.56 14.96 15.90
CA PRO A 233 10.90 14.31 17.18
C PRO A 233 10.07 14.73 18.40
N THR A 234 9.57 15.96 18.40
CA THR A 234 8.77 16.51 19.52
C THR A 234 7.26 16.39 19.30
N HIS A 235 6.81 15.84 18.16
CA HIS A 235 5.40 15.76 17.83
C HIS A 235 4.72 14.56 18.50
N VAL A 236 3.51 14.79 19.02
CA VAL A 236 2.60 13.76 19.53
C VAL A 236 1.18 14.15 19.13
N CYS A 237 0.45 13.26 18.47
CA CYS A 237 -0.99 13.41 18.27
C CYS A 237 -1.73 12.85 19.47
N ILE A 238 -2.71 13.60 19.99
CA ILE A 238 -3.74 13.07 20.89
C ILE A 238 -4.97 12.83 20.04
N ILE A 239 -5.39 11.57 19.96
CA ILE A 239 -6.51 11.10 19.15
C ILE A 239 -7.69 10.88 20.10
N THR A 240 -8.78 11.57 19.80
CA THR A 240 -10.06 11.44 20.49
C THR A 240 -11.14 11.09 19.46
N PRO A 241 -12.30 10.57 19.89
CA PRO A 241 -13.42 10.34 18.97
C PRO A 241 -13.78 11.53 18.08
N GLU A 242 -13.83 12.74 18.63
CA GLU A 242 -14.17 13.97 17.89
C GLU A 242 -12.95 14.67 17.27
N ARG A 243 -11.74 14.24 17.63
CA ARG A 243 -10.48 14.73 17.07
C ARG A 243 -9.67 13.57 16.47
N PRO A 244 -10.00 13.14 15.24
CA PRO A 244 -9.25 12.09 14.56
C PRO A 244 -7.81 12.50 14.27
N SER A 245 -6.97 11.53 13.93
CA SER A 245 -5.57 11.76 13.56
C SER A 245 -5.43 12.77 12.42
N ALA A 246 -4.45 13.67 12.53
CA ALA A 246 -4.20 14.70 11.52
C ALA A 246 -3.76 14.12 10.16
N CYS A 247 -3.31 12.87 10.13
CA CYS A 247 -3.03 12.17 8.87
C CYS A 247 -4.28 11.65 8.16
N GLY A 248 -5.48 11.78 8.77
CA GLY A 248 -6.69 11.03 8.45
C GLY A 248 -6.65 9.61 9.00
#